data_AF-A0A316PJ91-F1
#
_entry.id   AF-A0A316PJ91-F1
#
_cell.length_a   1.000
_cell.length_b   1.000
_cell.length_c   1.000
_cell.angle_alpha   90.00
_cell.angle_beta   90.00
_cell.angle_gamma   90.00
#
_symmetry.space_group_name_H-M   'P 1'
#
loop_
_entity.id
_entity.type
_entity.pdbx_description
1 polymer ?
#
loop_
_entity_poly.entity_id
_entity_poly.type
_entity_poly.pdbx_seq_one_letter_code
_entity_poly.pdbx_strand_id
1 'polypeptide(L)'
;MSRAAKGALAFGAVVALWRTADLFLFTDVPTGFCAGGAVWRYAAMGLCALAAWLFPLAVPRQSAAPGALPGTHAPWCAAFGAACTAFGLWAPVSLALYGPQLSGHHVTPQREMLAALGLVLRGVWFFALGVVCLLAAWRVYAQREGRALALGPGVAASGALYLHAVLRFIDAPASLHHVQPTAEVLCALCAVLFFAALLRAAAPEGGAARGMCRAGLAAFYFCACWGLPQLVWQLCTGAAGGTPVLVGFALALLGLWGAAAACGAMEGRDAVQAAP
;
A
#
# COMPACT_ATOMS: atom_id res chain seq x y z
N MET A 1 -10.20 -13.98 -16.87
CA MET A 1 -9.45 -14.36 -15.65
C MET A 1 -8.86 -15.76 -15.71
N SER A 2 -7.53 -15.82 -15.82
CA SER A 2 -6.75 -17.06 -15.84
C SER A 2 -6.85 -17.85 -14.52
N ARG A 3 -6.53 -19.15 -14.56
CA ARG A 3 -6.53 -19.99 -13.33
C ARG A 3 -5.56 -19.46 -12.27
N ALA A 4 -4.40 -18.95 -12.69
CA ALA A 4 -3.41 -18.37 -11.80
C ALA A 4 -3.92 -17.09 -11.11
N ALA A 5 -4.61 -16.21 -11.85
CA ALA A 5 -5.21 -15.01 -11.29
C ALA A 5 -6.30 -15.33 -10.26
N LYS A 6 -7.17 -16.30 -10.57
CA LYS A 6 -8.19 -16.78 -9.61
C LYS A 6 -7.56 -17.36 -8.34
N GLY A 7 -6.50 -18.15 -8.47
CA GLY A 7 -5.77 -18.72 -7.33
C GLY A 7 -5.13 -17.65 -6.45
N ALA A 8 -4.50 -16.63 -7.05
CA ALA A 8 -3.90 -15.53 -6.32
C ALA A 8 -4.93 -14.69 -5.54
N LEU A 9 -6.07 -14.37 -6.17
CA LEU A 9 -7.14 -13.63 -5.51
C LEU A 9 -7.82 -14.45 -4.40
N ALA A 10 -8.06 -15.74 -4.64
CA ALA A 10 -8.60 -16.65 -3.63
C ALA A 10 -7.68 -16.74 -2.40
N PHE A 11 -6.37 -16.88 -2.62
CA PHE A 11 -5.40 -16.85 -1.54
C PHE A 11 -5.46 -15.54 -0.75
N GLY A 12 -5.48 -14.39 -1.44
CA GLY A 12 -5.62 -13.08 -0.79
C GLY A 12 -6.91 -12.94 0.02
N ALA A 13 -8.04 -13.44 -0.50
CA ALA A 13 -9.32 -13.44 0.22
C ALA A 13 -9.26 -14.31 1.49
N VAL A 14 -8.65 -15.49 1.41
CA VAL A 14 -8.43 -16.36 2.58
C VAL A 14 -7.56 -15.66 3.63
N VAL A 15 -6.46 -15.03 3.20
CA VAL A 15 -5.59 -14.25 4.10
C VAL A 15 -6.37 -13.11 4.76
N ALA A 16 -7.19 -12.37 4.01
CA ALA A 16 -7.97 -11.27 4.56
C ALA A 16 -9.01 -11.73 5.59
N LEU A 17 -9.71 -12.83 5.32
CA LEU A 17 -10.68 -13.43 6.23
C LEU A 17 -10.00 -13.94 7.50
N TRP A 18 -8.92 -14.70 7.33
CA TRP A 18 -8.12 -15.21 8.44
C TRP A 18 -7.56 -14.07 9.29
N ARG A 19 -7.00 -13.03 8.65
CA ARG A 19 -6.42 -11.87 9.35
C ARG A 19 -7.48 -11.09 10.10
N THR A 20 -8.68 -10.94 9.54
CA THR A 20 -9.81 -10.32 10.24
C THR A 20 -10.15 -11.12 11.50
N ALA A 21 -10.35 -12.44 11.38
CA ALA A 21 -10.63 -13.29 12.53
C ALA A 21 -9.50 -13.24 13.58
N ASP A 22 -8.25 -13.34 13.14
CA ASP A 22 -7.07 -13.26 14.00
C ASP A 22 -6.99 -11.93 14.77
N LEU A 23 -7.40 -10.82 14.15
CA LEU A 23 -7.41 -9.52 14.79
C LEU A 23 -8.45 -9.42 15.90
N PHE A 24 -9.67 -9.89 15.66
CA PHE A 24 -10.74 -9.84 16.66
C PHE A 24 -10.57 -10.86 17.79
N LEU A 25 -9.90 -11.98 17.53
CA LEU A 25 -9.72 -13.06 18.50
C LEU A 25 -8.43 -12.94 19.32
N PHE A 26 -7.35 -12.43 18.72
CA PHE A 26 -6.01 -12.51 19.31
C PHE A 26 -5.29 -11.15 19.40
N THR A 27 -6.00 -10.04 19.29
CA THR A 27 -5.45 -8.69 19.54
C THR A 27 -6.07 -8.07 20.76
N ASP A 28 -5.22 -7.63 21.67
CA ASP A 28 -5.64 -6.84 22.82
C ASP A 28 -5.96 -5.41 22.37
N VAL A 29 -7.20 -4.96 22.60
CA VAL A 29 -7.69 -3.66 22.13
C VAL A 29 -6.97 -2.47 22.77
N PRO A 30 -6.76 -2.42 24.11
CA PRO A 30 -6.13 -1.27 24.77
C PRO A 30 -4.68 -1.05 24.35
N THR A 31 -3.94 -2.13 24.07
CA THR A 31 -2.51 -2.05 23.77
C THR A 31 -2.18 -2.24 22.28
N GLY A 32 -3.08 -2.84 21.51
CA GLY A 32 -2.80 -3.28 20.14
C GLY A 32 -1.81 -4.45 20.06
N PHE A 33 -1.43 -5.05 21.19
CA PHE A 33 -0.52 -6.19 21.23
C PHE A 33 -1.22 -7.49 20.86
N CYS A 34 -0.42 -8.46 20.41
CA CYS A 34 -0.90 -9.82 20.21
C CYS A 34 -1.20 -10.43 21.58
N ALA A 35 -2.47 -10.69 21.88
CA ALA A 35 -2.89 -11.47 23.04
C ALA A 35 -2.43 -12.94 22.92
N GLY A 36 -2.26 -13.39 21.68
CA GLY A 36 -1.57 -14.62 21.30
C GLY A 36 -1.14 -14.51 19.84
N GLY A 37 -0.21 -15.35 19.39
CA GLY A 37 -0.11 -15.59 17.95
C GLY A 37 0.83 -14.77 17.09
N ALA A 38 1.74 -14.05 17.73
CA ALA A 38 2.81 -13.36 17.02
C ALA A 38 3.50 -14.25 15.96
N VAL A 39 3.83 -15.49 16.31
CA VAL A 39 4.56 -16.42 15.43
C VAL A 39 3.78 -16.73 14.15
N TRP A 40 2.47 -17.04 14.24
CA TRP A 40 1.69 -17.34 13.04
C TRP A 40 1.40 -16.09 12.21
N ARG A 41 1.36 -14.90 12.80
CA ARG A 41 1.26 -13.64 12.06
C ARG A 41 2.49 -13.43 11.18
N TYR A 42 3.70 -13.62 11.73
CA TYR A 42 4.92 -13.57 10.93
C TYR A 42 5.01 -14.70 9.90
N ALA A 43 4.58 -15.92 10.24
CA ALA A 43 4.53 -17.03 9.30
C ALA A 43 3.58 -16.74 8.12
N ALA A 44 2.41 -16.18 8.40
CA ALA A 44 1.44 -15.78 7.38
C ALA A 44 1.98 -14.66 6.47
N MET A 45 2.67 -13.67 7.03
CA MET A 45 3.38 -12.66 6.22
C MET A 45 4.43 -13.29 5.31
N GLY A 46 5.20 -14.26 5.83
CA GLY A 46 6.15 -15.04 5.03
C GLY A 46 5.45 -15.78 3.89
N LEU A 47 4.28 -16.38 4.16
CA LEU A 47 3.46 -17.06 3.17
C LEU A 47 2.94 -16.10 2.09
N CYS A 48 2.52 -14.89 2.47
CA CYS A 48 2.15 -13.83 1.52
C CYS A 48 3.31 -13.43 0.62
N ALA A 49 4.52 -13.26 1.17
CA ALA A 49 5.71 -12.94 0.38
C ALA A 49 6.08 -14.08 -0.59
N LEU A 50 6.01 -15.33 -0.14
CA LEU A 50 6.22 -16.51 -0.98
C LEU A 50 5.17 -16.59 -2.08
N ALA A 51 3.89 -16.42 -1.76
CA ALA A 51 2.80 -16.41 -2.73
C ALA A 51 3.00 -15.31 -3.79
N ALA A 52 3.34 -14.08 -3.37
CA ALA A 52 3.64 -12.98 -4.28
C ALA A 52 4.82 -13.27 -5.21
N TRP A 53 5.74 -14.14 -4.80
CA TRP A 53 6.88 -14.55 -5.62
C TRP A 53 6.57 -15.73 -6.55
N LEU A 54 5.77 -16.69 -6.08
CA LEU A 54 5.42 -17.94 -6.76
C LEU A 54 4.34 -17.78 -7.82
N PHE A 55 3.22 -17.11 -7.53
CA PHE A 55 2.12 -16.95 -8.49
C PHE A 55 2.57 -16.32 -9.83
N PRO A 56 3.47 -15.30 -9.82
CA PRO A 56 3.96 -14.70 -11.06
C PRO A 56 4.93 -15.59 -11.86
N LEU A 57 5.38 -16.72 -11.33
CA LEU A 57 6.18 -17.67 -12.11
C LEU A 57 5.39 -18.23 -13.30
N ALA A 58 4.06 -18.22 -13.21
CA ALA A 58 3.15 -18.54 -14.31
C ALA A 58 3.22 -17.55 -15.48
N VAL A 59 3.68 -16.31 -15.27
CA VAL A 59 3.81 -15.27 -16.31
C VAL A 59 5.13 -15.49 -17.08
N PRO A 60 5.16 -15.57 -18.42
CA PRO A 60 6.40 -15.77 -19.17
C PRO A 60 7.46 -14.69 -18.91
N ARG A 61 8.75 -15.06 -18.92
CA ARG A 61 9.86 -14.12 -18.66
C ARG A 61 9.98 -13.01 -19.70
N GLN A 62 9.64 -13.32 -20.94
CA GLN A 62 9.77 -12.45 -22.11
C GLN A 62 8.54 -11.56 -22.35
N SER A 63 7.49 -11.68 -21.54
CA SER A 63 6.31 -10.83 -21.67
C SER A 63 6.63 -9.41 -21.19
N ALA A 64 6.47 -8.44 -22.09
CA ALA A 64 6.45 -7.03 -21.73
C ALA A 64 5.24 -6.75 -20.84
N ALA A 65 5.42 -5.93 -19.80
CA ALA A 65 4.31 -5.42 -19.01
C ALA A 65 3.31 -4.74 -19.96
N PRO A 66 1.99 -4.94 -19.77
CA PRO A 66 0.96 -4.31 -20.59
C PRO A 66 1.26 -2.82 -20.81
N GLY A 67 1.66 -2.49 -22.04
CA GLY A 67 2.04 -1.15 -22.43
C GLY A 67 0.79 -0.32 -22.72
N ALA A 68 0.11 0.15 -21.67
CA ALA A 68 -0.85 1.26 -21.72
C ALA A 68 -1.35 1.56 -20.30
N LEU A 69 -0.56 2.33 -19.56
CA LEU A 69 -0.94 2.93 -18.28
C LEU A 69 -2.15 3.92 -18.29
N PRO A 70 -2.70 4.47 -19.40
CA PRO A 70 -3.72 5.50 -19.27
C PRO A 70 -5.10 4.94 -18.81
N GLY A 71 -5.84 4.24 -19.67
CA GLY A 71 -7.30 4.11 -19.48
C GLY A 71 -7.74 3.29 -18.26
N THR A 72 -7.21 2.08 -18.11
CA THR A 72 -7.63 1.14 -17.04
C THR A 72 -7.08 1.49 -15.66
N HIS A 73 -5.95 2.19 -15.59
CA HIS A 73 -5.31 2.54 -14.32
C HIS A 73 -5.63 3.97 -13.84
N ALA A 74 -6.17 4.84 -14.71
CA ALA A 74 -6.63 6.17 -14.33
C ALA A 74 -7.59 6.20 -13.12
N PRO A 75 -8.64 5.36 -13.03
CA PRO A 75 -9.56 5.43 -11.88
C PRO A 75 -8.86 5.03 -10.58
N TRP A 76 -7.99 4.02 -10.62
CA TRP A 76 -7.20 3.60 -9.46
C TRP A 76 -6.20 4.67 -9.03
N CYS A 77 -5.51 5.29 -9.99
CA CYS A 77 -4.59 6.40 -9.75
C CYS A 77 -5.30 7.61 -9.14
N ALA A 78 -6.49 7.95 -9.65
CA ALA A 78 -7.31 9.04 -9.13
C ALA A 78 -7.81 8.75 -7.71
N ALA A 79 -8.32 7.54 -7.45
CA ALA A 79 -8.81 7.14 -6.14
C ALA A 79 -7.69 7.15 -5.09
N PHE A 80 -6.53 6.57 -5.42
CA PHE A 80 -5.35 6.63 -4.58
C PHE A 80 -4.90 8.08 -4.35
N GLY A 81 -4.86 8.88 -5.41
CA GLY A 81 -4.48 10.29 -5.34
C GLY A 81 -5.40 11.10 -4.41
N ALA A 82 -6.72 10.90 -4.50
CA ALA A 82 -7.70 11.53 -3.64
C ALA A 82 -7.54 11.15 -2.16
N ALA A 83 -7.24 9.87 -1.86
CA ALA A 83 -6.97 9.44 -0.50
C ALA A 83 -5.69 10.07 0.06
N CYS A 84 -4.64 10.17 -0.75
CA CYS A 84 -3.39 10.82 -0.36
C CYS A 84 -3.54 12.33 -0.16
N THR A 85 -4.28 13.04 -1.01
CA THR A 85 -4.56 14.47 -0.80
C THR A 85 -5.41 14.71 0.45
N ALA A 86 -6.42 13.88 0.69
CA ALA A 86 -7.24 13.95 1.89
C ALA A 86 -6.39 13.77 3.16
N PHE A 87 -5.49 12.78 3.20
CA PHE A 87 -4.55 12.63 4.32
C PHE A 87 -3.63 13.84 4.45
N GLY A 88 -3.08 14.33 3.35
CA GLY A 88 -2.19 15.48 3.34
C GLY A 88 -2.83 16.76 3.89
N LEU A 89 -4.11 16.98 3.61
CA LEU A 89 -4.91 18.08 4.17
C LEU A 89 -5.31 17.83 5.63
N TRP A 90 -5.60 16.58 5.99
CA TRP A 90 -6.02 16.21 7.34
C TRP A 90 -4.88 16.26 8.36
N ALA A 91 -3.65 15.93 7.95
CA ALA A 91 -2.48 15.92 8.84
C ALA A 91 -2.28 17.25 9.62
N PRO A 92 -2.23 18.44 8.99
CA PRO A 92 -2.10 19.70 9.73
C PRO A 92 -3.34 20.02 10.58
N VAL A 93 -4.54 19.69 10.11
CA VAL A 93 -5.79 19.88 10.88
C VAL A 93 -5.77 19.05 12.15
N SER A 94 -5.34 17.79 12.05
CA SER A 94 -5.24 16.90 13.20
C SER A 94 -4.22 17.37 14.23
N LEU A 95 -3.11 17.97 13.77
CA LEU A 95 -2.13 18.57 14.67
C LEU A 95 -2.71 19.81 15.38
N ALA A 96 -3.50 20.63 14.68
CA ALA A 96 -4.14 21.80 15.27
C ALA A 96 -5.24 21.43 16.28
N LEU A 97 -6.03 20.39 16.01
CA LEU A 97 -7.15 19.98 16.86
C LEU A 97 -6.72 19.07 18.03
N TYR A 98 -5.76 18.18 17.79
CA TYR A 98 -5.37 17.12 18.73
C TYR A 98 -3.91 17.22 19.18
N GLY A 99 -3.17 18.22 18.71
CA GLY A 99 -1.82 18.56 19.19
C GLY A 99 -1.67 18.60 20.72
N PRO A 100 -2.60 19.21 21.49
CA PRO A 100 -2.49 19.22 22.96
C PRO A 100 -2.85 17.87 23.62
N GLN A 101 -3.48 16.94 22.89
CA GLN A 101 -3.94 15.62 23.39
C GLN A 101 -2.90 14.50 23.16
N LEU A 102 -1.77 14.78 22.50
CA LEU A 102 -0.59 13.89 22.53
C LEU A 102 0.07 13.82 23.92
N SER A 103 -0.35 14.72 24.83
CA SER A 103 0.07 14.83 26.23
C SER A 103 -0.53 13.72 27.11
N GLY A 104 -0.13 12.48 26.88
CA GLY A 104 -0.16 11.46 27.94
C GLY A 104 0.98 11.73 28.93
N HIS A 105 0.71 11.64 30.24
CA HIS A 105 1.53 12.13 31.37
C HIS A 105 3.03 11.73 31.48
N HIS A 106 3.66 11.09 30.50
CA HIS A 106 5.08 10.68 30.54
C HIS A 106 5.79 10.71 29.17
N VAL A 107 5.51 11.68 28.29
CA VAL A 107 6.25 11.84 27.02
C VAL A 107 7.21 13.02 27.13
N THR A 108 8.47 12.84 26.72
CA THR A 108 9.43 13.96 26.68
C THR A 108 9.01 14.98 25.61
N PRO A 109 9.17 16.29 25.86
CA PRO A 109 8.77 17.33 24.91
C PRO A 109 9.47 17.18 23.53
N GLN A 110 10.65 16.56 23.51
CA GLN A 110 11.37 16.23 22.27
C GLN A 110 10.64 15.19 21.43
N ARG A 111 10.05 14.14 22.03
CA ARG A 111 9.35 13.08 21.28
C ARG A 111 8.04 13.59 20.69
N GLU A 112 7.34 14.47 21.38
CA GLU A 112 6.14 15.13 20.86
C GLU A 112 6.47 16.03 19.66
N MET A 113 7.55 16.82 19.75
CA MET A 113 7.99 17.65 18.63
C MET A 113 8.38 16.82 17.40
N LEU A 114 9.07 15.69 17.60
CA LEU A 114 9.43 14.77 16.51
C LEU A 114 8.20 14.09 15.90
N ALA A 115 7.22 13.68 16.70
CA ALA A 115 5.97 13.11 16.21
C ALA A 115 5.15 14.13 15.40
N ALA A 116 5.05 15.37 15.90
CA ALA A 116 4.38 16.47 15.21
C ALA A 116 5.07 16.81 13.88
N LEU A 117 6.40 16.94 13.88
CA LEU A 117 7.19 17.18 12.68
C LEU A 117 7.04 16.04 11.67
N GLY A 118 7.10 14.78 12.15
CA GLY A 118 6.90 13.60 11.33
C GLY A 118 5.52 13.57 10.68
N LEU A 119 4.47 13.96 11.42
CA LEU A 119 3.10 14.04 10.89
C LEU A 119 2.97 15.12 9.81
N VAL A 120 3.51 16.31 10.04
CA VAL A 120 3.51 17.41 9.04
C VAL A 120 4.26 16.99 7.79
N LEU A 121 5.45 16.41 7.95
CA LEU A 121 6.28 16.00 6.82
C LEU A 121 5.60 14.89 6.01
N ARG A 122 5.00 13.89 6.67
CA ARG A 122 4.15 12.87 6.01
C ARG A 122 2.99 13.53 5.26
N GLY A 123 2.30 14.47 5.89
CA GLY A 123 1.18 15.20 5.29
C GLY A 123 1.59 15.91 3.99
N VAL A 124 2.67 16.68 4.02
CA VAL A 124 3.19 17.41 2.84
C VAL A 124 3.54 16.45 1.70
N TRP A 125 4.25 15.36 1.99
CA TRP A 125 4.66 14.40 0.97
C TRP A 125 3.50 13.63 0.36
N PHE A 126 2.53 13.21 1.18
CA PHE A 126 1.32 12.55 0.68
C PHE A 126 0.41 13.51 -0.08
N PHE A 127 0.33 14.79 0.33
CA PHE A 127 -0.39 15.80 -0.43
C PHE A 127 0.22 15.97 -1.82
N ALA A 128 1.54 16.15 -1.89
CA ALA A 128 2.26 16.28 -3.16
C ALA A 128 2.05 15.04 -4.05
N LEU A 129 2.19 13.84 -3.47
CA LEU A 129 1.92 12.58 -4.18
C LEU A 129 0.49 12.54 -4.71
N GLY A 130 -0.50 12.88 -3.87
CA GLY A 130 -1.90 12.88 -4.23
C GLY A 130 -2.22 13.82 -5.39
N VAL A 131 -1.68 15.04 -5.36
CA VAL A 131 -1.81 16.02 -6.45
C VAL A 131 -1.20 15.48 -7.73
N VAL A 132 0.00 14.90 -7.67
CA VAL A 132 0.64 14.34 -8.86
C VAL A 132 -0.15 13.17 -9.45
N CYS A 133 -0.69 12.27 -8.62
CA CYS A 133 -1.54 11.17 -9.05
C CYS A 133 -2.86 11.68 -9.70
N LEU A 134 -3.51 12.68 -9.10
CA LEU A 134 -4.72 13.29 -9.65
C LEU A 134 -4.45 13.98 -11.00
N LEU A 135 -3.36 14.73 -11.11
CA LEU A 135 -2.95 15.37 -12.36
C LEU A 135 -2.60 14.33 -13.44
N ALA A 136 -1.95 13.23 -13.07
CA ALA A 136 -1.65 12.13 -13.98
C ALA A 136 -2.95 11.48 -14.51
N ALA A 137 -3.89 11.16 -13.62
CA ALA A 137 -5.19 10.61 -13.99
C ALA A 137 -6.01 11.57 -14.86
N TRP A 138 -6.00 12.86 -14.52
CA TRP A 138 -6.69 13.89 -15.30
C TRP A 138 -6.13 14.03 -16.71
N ARG A 139 -4.80 14.07 -16.87
CA ARG A 139 -4.16 14.21 -18.21
C ARG A 139 -4.42 13.01 -19.12
N VAL A 140 -4.53 11.83 -18.51
CA VAL A 140 -4.96 10.62 -19.19
C VAL A 140 -6.41 10.74 -19.67
N TYR A 141 -7.32 11.27 -18.84
CA TYR A 141 -8.71 11.49 -19.22
C TYR A 141 -8.84 12.61 -20.28
N ALA A 142 -8.00 13.64 -20.18
CA ALA A 142 -8.04 14.86 -21.00
C ALA A 142 -7.25 14.78 -22.32
N GLN A 143 -6.76 13.60 -22.73
CA GLN A 143 -6.12 13.36 -24.04
C GLN A 143 -5.00 14.36 -24.40
N ARG A 144 -4.00 14.57 -23.53
CA ARG A 144 -2.78 15.34 -23.90
C ARG A 144 -1.48 14.56 -23.72
N GLU A 145 -0.73 14.52 -24.81
CA GLU A 145 0.63 14.00 -24.93
C GLU A 145 1.59 14.71 -23.96
N GLY A 146 2.31 13.94 -23.15
CA GLY A 146 3.32 14.47 -22.24
C GLY A 146 3.86 13.42 -21.29
N ARG A 147 4.79 12.59 -21.78
CA ARG A 147 5.43 11.49 -21.01
C ARG A 147 6.32 11.98 -19.84
N ALA A 148 6.70 13.25 -19.81
CA ALA A 148 7.65 13.81 -18.84
C ALA A 148 7.13 13.88 -17.38
N LEU A 149 5.80 13.85 -17.16
CA LEU A 149 5.24 13.90 -15.79
C LEU A 149 5.18 12.53 -15.10
N ALA A 150 5.52 11.44 -15.78
CA ALA A 150 5.48 10.08 -15.21
C ALA A 150 6.59 9.80 -14.18
N LEU A 151 7.68 10.59 -14.17
CA LEU A 151 8.79 10.44 -13.22
C LEU A 151 8.52 11.13 -11.86
N GLY A 152 7.74 12.22 -11.87
CA GLY A 152 7.32 12.95 -10.66
C GLY A 152 6.61 12.10 -9.59
N PRO A 153 5.57 11.30 -9.94
CA PRO A 153 4.86 10.49 -8.95
C PRO A 153 5.74 9.38 -8.39
N GLY A 154 6.71 8.90 -9.15
CA GLY A 154 7.63 7.86 -8.72
C GLY A 154 8.56 8.29 -7.60
N VAL A 155 9.20 9.45 -7.77
CA VAL A 155 10.09 10.03 -6.76
C VAL A 155 9.31 10.49 -5.55
N ALA A 156 8.16 11.16 -5.76
CA ALA A 156 7.29 11.58 -4.67
C ALA A 156 6.72 10.39 -3.87
N ALA A 157 6.31 9.31 -4.54
CA ALA A 157 5.81 8.10 -3.89
C ALA A 157 6.92 7.40 -3.11
N SER A 158 8.10 7.25 -3.71
CA SER A 158 9.24 6.59 -3.06
C SER A 158 9.66 7.36 -1.81
N GLY A 159 9.76 8.70 -1.90
CA GLY A 159 10.06 9.56 -0.76
C GLY A 159 8.98 9.51 0.32
N ALA A 160 7.70 9.66 -0.04
CA ALA A 160 6.59 9.67 0.91
C ALA A 160 6.45 8.35 1.68
N LEU A 161 6.53 7.22 0.97
CA LEU A 161 6.37 5.88 1.56
C LEU A 161 7.61 5.46 2.35
N TYR A 162 8.81 5.78 1.88
CA TYR A 162 10.05 5.57 2.65
C TYR A 162 10.02 6.35 3.96
N LEU A 163 9.69 7.64 3.89
CA LEU A 163 9.59 8.50 5.06
C LEU A 163 8.51 8.00 6.02
N HIS A 164 7.37 7.54 5.49
CA HIS A 164 6.32 6.92 6.31
C HIS A 164 6.84 5.73 7.11
N ALA A 165 7.58 4.83 6.46
CA ALA A 165 8.19 3.66 7.10
C ALA A 165 9.20 4.04 8.18
N VAL A 166 10.12 4.98 7.90
CA VAL A 166 11.14 5.43 8.87
C VAL A 166 10.49 6.05 10.10
N LEU A 167 9.58 7.00 9.91
CA LEU A 167 8.91 7.68 11.01
C LEU A 167 8.09 6.71 11.86
N ARG A 168 7.64 5.57 11.30
CA ARG A 168 6.81 4.63 12.05
C ARG A 168 7.64 3.83 13.04
N PHE A 169 8.87 3.46 12.70
CA PHE A 169 9.79 2.86 13.66
C PHE A 169 10.10 3.79 14.83
N ILE A 170 10.12 5.11 14.60
CA ILE A 170 10.30 6.12 15.64
C ILE A 170 9.05 6.20 16.53
N ASP A 171 7.86 6.18 15.92
CA ASP A 171 6.58 6.29 16.65
C ASP A 171 6.30 5.05 17.52
N ALA A 172 6.57 3.85 16.98
CA ALA A 172 6.30 2.59 17.65
C ALA A 172 7.34 1.52 17.31
N PRO A 173 8.22 1.13 18.26
CA PRO A 173 9.16 0.05 18.03
C PRO A 173 8.44 -1.28 17.84
N ALA A 174 8.94 -2.07 16.90
CA ALA A 174 8.49 -3.44 16.71
C ALA A 174 9.00 -4.33 17.85
N SER A 175 8.17 -5.28 18.26
CA SER A 175 8.56 -6.36 19.17
C SER A 175 7.89 -7.64 18.71
N LEU A 176 8.32 -8.79 19.22
CA LEU A 176 7.67 -10.08 18.92
C LEU A 176 6.15 -10.01 19.10
N HIS A 177 5.67 -9.36 20.17
CA HIS A 177 4.25 -9.23 20.47
C HIS A 177 3.59 -7.98 19.86
N HIS A 178 4.38 -7.05 19.34
CA HIS A 178 3.92 -5.86 18.65
C HIS A 178 4.24 -5.96 17.16
N VAL A 179 3.45 -6.79 16.47
CA VAL A 179 3.62 -7.12 15.04
C VAL A 179 3.18 -5.98 14.12
N GLN A 180 2.31 -5.11 14.62
CA GLN A 180 1.65 -4.07 13.84
C GLN A 180 2.62 -3.07 13.18
N PRO A 181 3.65 -2.53 13.86
CA PRO A 181 4.65 -1.68 13.21
C PRO A 181 5.39 -2.39 12.07
N THR A 182 5.69 -3.69 12.21
CA THR A 182 6.32 -4.46 11.13
C THR A 182 5.40 -4.58 9.92
N ALA A 183 4.11 -4.85 10.15
CA ALA A 183 3.12 -4.93 9.07
C ALA A 183 3.06 -3.64 8.26
N GLU A 184 2.96 -2.49 8.94
CA GLU A 184 2.86 -1.18 8.30
C GLU A 184 4.09 -0.84 7.45
N VAL A 185 5.29 -1.17 7.95
CA VAL A 185 6.55 -1.00 7.20
C VAL A 185 6.57 -1.90 5.96
N LEU A 186 6.13 -3.14 6.08
CA LEU A 186 6.05 -4.06 4.93
C LEU A 186 5.03 -3.58 3.90
N CYS A 187 3.88 -3.05 4.32
CA CYS A 187 2.91 -2.40 3.44
C CYS A 187 3.55 -1.24 2.67
N ALA A 188 4.23 -0.34 3.37
CA ALA A 188 4.92 0.80 2.75
C ALA A 188 6.01 0.34 1.76
N LEU A 189 6.79 -0.69 2.10
CA LEU A 189 7.80 -1.25 1.21
C LEU A 189 7.17 -1.87 -0.04
N CYS A 190 6.11 -2.66 0.11
CA CYS A 190 5.40 -3.26 -1.04
C CYS A 190 4.77 -2.19 -1.94
N ALA A 191 4.24 -1.12 -1.34
CA ALA A 191 3.74 0.05 -2.06
C ALA A 191 4.84 0.71 -2.90
N VAL A 192 6.04 0.94 -2.34
CA VAL A 192 7.19 1.48 -3.07
C VAL A 192 7.59 0.58 -4.23
N LEU A 193 7.70 -0.73 -3.99
CA LEU A 193 8.07 -1.69 -5.02
C LEU A 193 7.06 -1.71 -6.18
N PHE A 194 5.77 -1.58 -5.87
CA PHE A 194 4.72 -1.49 -6.89
C PHE A 194 4.81 -0.21 -7.71
N PHE A 195 4.99 0.96 -7.08
CA PHE A 195 5.22 2.20 -7.80
C PHE A 195 6.49 2.14 -8.67
N ALA A 196 7.59 1.58 -8.16
CA ALA A 196 8.80 1.37 -8.95
C ALA A 196 8.56 0.46 -10.17
N ALA A 197 7.68 -0.53 -10.05
CA ALA A 197 7.29 -1.37 -11.17
C ALA A 197 6.40 -0.64 -12.18
N LEU A 198 5.47 0.22 -11.73
CA LEU A 198 4.65 1.07 -12.60
C LEU A 198 5.52 2.05 -13.41
N LEU A 199 6.52 2.67 -12.76
CA LEU A 199 7.48 3.54 -13.43
C LEU A 199 8.28 2.80 -14.50
N ARG A 200 8.76 1.59 -14.18
CA ARG A 200 9.47 0.75 -15.16
C ARG A 200 8.57 0.34 -16.31
N ALA A 201 7.30 0.04 -16.05
CA ALA A 201 6.33 -0.24 -17.10
C ALA A 201 6.03 1.00 -17.98
N ALA A 202 6.14 2.20 -17.42
CA ALA A 202 5.96 3.47 -18.15
C ALA A 202 7.20 3.94 -18.93
N ALA A 203 8.39 3.41 -18.60
CA ALA A 203 9.65 3.74 -19.26
C ALA A 203 9.64 3.28 -20.74
N PRO A 204 10.41 3.94 -21.63
CA PRO A 204 10.42 3.62 -23.06
C PRO A 204 10.91 2.19 -23.35
N GLU A 205 11.83 1.68 -22.54
CA GLU A 205 12.35 0.31 -22.61
C GLU A 205 11.30 -0.76 -22.22
N GLY A 206 10.19 -0.35 -21.59
CA GLY A 206 9.19 -1.24 -21.03
C GLY A 206 9.67 -1.98 -19.78
N GLY A 207 8.71 -2.45 -18.98
CA GLY A 207 8.97 -3.25 -17.77
C GLY A 207 8.70 -4.74 -18.00
N ALA A 208 9.36 -5.63 -17.25
CA ALA A 208 9.02 -7.05 -17.28
C ALA A 208 7.64 -7.30 -16.64
N ALA A 209 6.69 -7.94 -17.35
CA ALA A 209 5.34 -8.24 -16.85
C ALA A 209 5.37 -9.04 -15.55
N ARG A 210 6.31 -9.99 -15.45
CA ARG A 210 6.52 -10.80 -14.24
C ARG A 210 6.94 -9.94 -13.04
N GLY A 211 7.79 -8.93 -13.26
CA GLY A 211 8.22 -8.00 -12.20
C GLY A 211 7.07 -7.14 -11.71
N MET A 212 6.26 -6.62 -12.63
CA MET A 212 5.05 -5.86 -12.30
C MET A 212 4.01 -6.71 -11.57
N CYS A 213 3.81 -7.96 -12.00
CA CYS A 213 2.91 -8.90 -11.34
C CYS A 213 3.36 -9.24 -9.91
N ARG A 214 4.67 -9.46 -9.69
CA ARG A 214 5.22 -9.66 -8.33
C ARG A 214 4.97 -8.48 -7.41
N ALA A 215 5.30 -7.28 -7.89
CA ALA A 215 5.13 -6.07 -7.10
C ALA A 215 3.64 -5.77 -6.84
N GLY A 216 2.77 -5.99 -7.83
CA GLY A 216 1.32 -5.85 -7.70
C GLY A 216 0.70 -6.82 -6.71
N LEU A 217 1.09 -8.12 -6.74
CA LEU A 217 0.62 -9.10 -5.77
C LEU A 217 1.16 -8.85 -4.36
N ALA A 218 2.41 -8.39 -4.23
CA ALA A 218 2.96 -8.00 -2.94
C ALA A 218 2.16 -6.82 -2.35
N ALA A 219 1.90 -5.78 -3.14
CA ALA A 219 1.04 -4.67 -2.72
C ALA A 219 -0.39 -5.13 -2.37
N PHE A 220 -0.96 -6.05 -3.14
CA PHE A 220 -2.28 -6.61 -2.84
C PHE A 220 -2.30 -7.35 -1.50
N TYR A 221 -1.40 -8.31 -1.28
CA TYR A 221 -1.42 -9.12 -0.06
C TYR A 221 -1.12 -8.31 1.20
N PHE A 222 -0.15 -7.40 1.14
CA PHE A 222 0.22 -6.60 2.32
C PHE A 222 -0.70 -5.38 2.49
N CYS A 223 -0.93 -4.58 1.46
CA CYS A 223 -1.69 -3.34 1.65
C CYS A 223 -3.20 -3.56 1.68
N ALA A 224 -3.76 -4.48 0.88
CA ALA A 224 -5.19 -4.78 0.89
C ALA A 224 -5.52 -5.95 1.82
N CYS A 225 -4.98 -7.15 1.59
CA CYS A 225 -5.38 -8.33 2.36
C CYS A 225 -4.92 -8.30 3.83
N TRP A 226 -3.83 -7.61 4.13
CA TRP A 226 -3.34 -7.47 5.51
C TRP A 226 -3.69 -6.11 6.12
N GLY A 227 -3.49 -5.02 5.37
CA GLY A 227 -3.76 -3.65 5.83
C GLY A 227 -5.24 -3.31 5.98
N LEU A 228 -6.12 -3.79 5.10
CA LEU A 228 -7.55 -3.48 5.18
C LEU A 228 -8.21 -4.13 6.42
N PRO A 229 -8.00 -5.43 6.75
CA PRO A 229 -8.51 -5.99 8.01
C PRO A 229 -8.06 -5.22 9.24
N GLN A 230 -6.82 -4.74 9.26
CA GLN A 230 -6.30 -3.92 10.35
C GLN A 230 -7.06 -2.60 10.47
N LEU A 231 -7.28 -1.92 9.35
CA LEU A 231 -8.07 -0.69 9.30
C LEU A 231 -9.50 -0.92 9.81
N VAL A 232 -10.16 -1.99 9.34
CA VAL A 232 -11.51 -2.36 9.77
C VAL A 232 -11.56 -2.62 11.27
N TRP A 233 -10.62 -3.42 11.79
CA TRP A 233 -10.53 -3.69 13.22
C TRP A 233 -10.36 -2.40 14.03
N GLN A 234 -9.46 -1.51 13.61
CA GLN A 234 -9.23 -0.23 14.29
C GLN A 234 -10.46 0.69 14.30
N LEU A 235 -11.24 0.69 13.22
CA LEU A 235 -12.49 1.43 13.13
C LEU A 235 -13.57 0.85 14.05
N CYS A 236 -13.69 -0.48 14.08
CA CYS A 236 -14.68 -1.17 14.92
C CYS A 236 -14.39 -1.06 16.42
N THR A 237 -13.12 -1.03 16.81
CA THR A 237 -12.71 -0.99 18.23
C THR A 237 -12.48 0.43 18.75
N GLY A 238 -12.56 1.44 17.89
CA GLY A 238 -12.20 2.82 18.24
C GLY A 238 -10.70 3.01 18.50
N ALA A 239 -9.86 2.03 18.15
CA ALA A 239 -8.41 2.06 18.37
C ALA A 239 -7.67 3.03 17.42
N ALA A 240 -8.33 3.61 16.42
CA ALA A 240 -7.74 4.60 15.52
C ALA A 240 -8.30 6.01 15.69
N GLY A 241 -7.39 6.99 15.72
CA GLY A 241 -7.70 8.39 15.40
C GLY A 241 -7.79 8.63 13.89
N GLY A 242 -8.20 9.83 13.46
CA GLY A 242 -8.49 10.10 12.04
C GLY A 242 -7.27 10.02 11.08
N THR A 243 -6.05 10.30 11.55
CA THR A 243 -4.83 10.29 10.72
C THR A 243 -4.38 8.89 10.25
N PRO A 244 -4.26 7.86 11.10
CA PRO A 244 -3.89 6.51 10.65
C PRO A 244 -4.93 5.87 9.72
N VAL A 245 -6.21 6.25 9.83
CA VAL A 245 -7.30 5.73 9.00
C VAL A 245 -7.11 6.09 7.53
N LEU A 246 -6.81 7.36 7.23
CA LEU A 246 -6.67 7.83 5.85
C LEU A 246 -5.45 7.21 5.15
N VAL A 247 -4.34 7.03 5.87
CA VAL A 247 -3.16 6.34 5.33
C VAL A 247 -3.47 4.87 5.06
N GLY A 248 -4.12 4.19 6.01
CA GLY A 248 -4.55 2.79 5.84
C GLY A 248 -5.46 2.62 4.62
N PHE A 249 -6.40 3.54 4.42
CA PHE A 249 -7.30 3.54 3.27
C PHE A 249 -6.56 3.77 1.95
N ALA A 250 -5.64 4.74 1.88
CA ALA A 250 -4.82 4.98 0.70
C ALA A 250 -3.98 3.74 0.33
N LEU A 251 -3.37 3.09 1.32
CA LEU A 251 -2.61 1.85 1.09
C LEU A 251 -3.53 0.71 0.62
N ALA A 252 -4.73 0.56 1.18
CA ALA A 252 -5.68 -0.46 0.73
C ALA A 252 -6.09 -0.27 -0.75
N LEU A 253 -6.38 0.97 -1.16
CA LEU A 253 -6.64 1.30 -2.58
C LEU A 253 -5.46 0.96 -3.47
N LEU A 254 -4.23 1.24 -3.02
CA LEU A 254 -3.03 0.88 -3.75
C LEU A 254 -2.87 -0.64 -3.88
N GLY A 255 -3.21 -1.40 -2.84
CA GLY A 255 -3.20 -2.86 -2.89
C GLY A 255 -4.21 -3.42 -3.90
N LEU A 256 -5.40 -2.85 -3.97
CA LEU A 256 -6.41 -3.21 -4.98
C LEU A 256 -5.96 -2.86 -6.40
N TRP A 257 -5.30 -1.70 -6.57
CA TRP A 257 -4.66 -1.35 -7.84
C TRP A 257 -3.57 -2.37 -8.22
N GLY A 258 -2.76 -2.82 -7.25
CA GLY A 258 -1.78 -3.89 -7.42
C GLY A 258 -2.39 -5.20 -7.91
N ALA A 259 -3.54 -5.59 -7.36
CA ALA A 259 -4.28 -6.78 -7.79
C ALA A 259 -4.77 -6.66 -9.25
N ALA A 260 -5.32 -5.50 -9.62
CA ALA A 260 -5.78 -5.25 -10.99
C ALA A 260 -4.62 -5.33 -11.99
N ALA A 261 -3.47 -4.72 -11.66
CA ALA A 261 -2.27 -4.77 -12.49
C ALA A 261 -1.70 -6.20 -12.63
N ALA A 262 -1.67 -6.97 -11.54
CA ALA A 262 -1.22 -8.35 -11.55
C ALA A 262 -2.15 -9.26 -12.37
N CYS A 263 -3.47 -9.08 -12.25
CA CYS A 263 -4.44 -9.82 -13.05
C CYS A 263 -4.27 -9.56 -14.54
N GLY A 264 -4.14 -8.29 -14.96
CA GLY A 264 -3.89 -7.95 -16.37
C GLY A 264 -2.60 -8.59 -16.91
N ALA A 265 -1.53 -8.60 -16.11
CA ALA A 265 -0.28 -9.27 -16.50
C ALA A 265 -0.41 -10.80 -16.61
N MET A 266 -1.26 -11.43 -15.80
CA MET A 266 -1.52 -12.87 -15.83
C MET A 266 -2.47 -13.29 -16.96
N GLU A 267 -3.36 -12.40 -17.41
CA GLU A 267 -4.29 -12.65 -18.52
C GLU A 267 -3.61 -12.51 -19.88
N GLY A 268 -2.62 -11.61 -20.02
CA GLY A 268 -1.80 -11.50 -21.24
C GLY A 268 -1.08 -12.80 -21.63
N ARG A 269 -0.89 -13.73 -20.69
CA ARG A 269 -0.36 -15.08 -20.96
C ARG A 269 -1.30 -15.89 -21.86
N ASP A 270 -2.60 -15.86 -21.59
CA ASP A 270 -3.58 -16.70 -22.29
C ASP A 270 -3.71 -16.25 -23.76
N ALA A 271 -3.52 -14.95 -24.03
CA ALA A 271 -3.50 -14.40 -25.38
C ALA A 271 -2.23 -14.80 -26.17
N VAL A 272 -1.06 -14.83 -25.52
CA VAL A 272 0.20 -15.25 -26.17
C VAL A 272 0.24 -16.75 -26.46
N GLN A 273 -0.41 -17.58 -25.63
CA GLN A 273 -0.50 -19.03 -25.85
C GLN A 273 -1.56 -19.44 -26.90
N ALA A 274 -2.42 -18.52 -27.32
CA ALA A 274 -3.46 -18.74 -28.34
C ALA A 274 -3.05 -18.29 -29.76
N ALA A 275 -1.85 -17.72 -29.92
CA ALA A 275 -1.31 -17.42 -31.24
C ALA A 275 -0.77 -18.74 -31.87
N PRO A 276 -1.19 -19.08 -33.10
CA PRO A 276 -0.83 -20.33 -33.78
C PRO A 276 0.65 -20.42 -34.16
#